data_AF-A0A6J1HCP9-F1
#
_entry.id   AF-A0A6J1HCP9-F1
#
_cell.length_a   1.000
_cell.length_b   1.000
_cell.length_c   1.000
_cell.angle_alpha   90.00
_cell.angle_beta   90.00
_cell.angle_gamma   90.00
#
_symmetry.space_group_name_H-M   'P 1'
#
loop_
_entity.id
_entity.type
_entity.pdbx_description
1 polymer ?
#
loop_
_entity_poly.entity_id
_entity_poly.type
_entity_poly.pdbx_seq_one_letter_code
_entity_poly.pdbx_strand_id
1 'polypeptide(L)'
;MAQEGNVIACRSTSEWNAVLLRESGKLIVVHFTASWCGPRRLIAPYVSQLAKNHPSVIFLEVDVDELKRVAFKWDIEALPTFIFLKRGQKSHRIVGTDRAALLRKIEELKTPAAAASTA
;
A
#
# COMPACT_ATOMS: atom_id res chain seq x y z
N MET A 1 -3.30 15.20 15.15
CA MET A 1 -3.39 14.52 13.85
C MET A 1 -2.77 13.15 14.02
N ALA A 2 -3.55 12.07 14.00
CA ALA A 2 -3.12 10.73 14.41
C ALA A 2 -2.03 10.19 13.48
N GLN A 3 -0.79 10.20 13.96
CA GLN A 3 0.35 9.62 13.26
C GLN A 3 0.58 8.22 13.82
N GLU A 4 -0.26 7.28 13.41
CA GLU A 4 -0.06 5.86 13.71
C GLU A 4 0.94 5.29 12.69
N GLY A 5 2.24 5.46 12.99
CA GLY A 5 3.38 4.81 12.35
C GLY A 5 3.35 4.79 10.82
N ASN A 6 3.99 5.75 10.15
CA ASN A 6 4.28 5.78 8.69
C ASN A 6 3.14 5.47 7.69
N VAL A 7 1.88 5.34 8.13
CA VAL A 7 0.71 5.25 7.25
C VAL A 7 0.26 6.66 6.87
N ILE A 8 0.34 6.97 5.58
CA ILE A 8 -0.07 8.25 5.00
C ILE A 8 -1.46 8.07 4.40
N ALA A 9 -2.47 8.77 4.92
CA ALA A 9 -3.79 8.80 4.30
C ALA A 9 -3.79 9.80 3.14
N CYS A 10 -4.00 9.31 1.92
CA CYS A 10 -4.05 10.14 0.72
C CYS A 10 -5.50 10.45 0.38
N ARG A 11 -5.85 11.75 0.35
CA ARG A 11 -7.23 12.22 0.10
C ARG A 11 -7.40 12.94 -1.23
N SER A 12 -6.30 13.26 -1.90
CA SER A 12 -6.31 14.03 -3.14
C SER A 12 -5.35 13.46 -4.18
N THR A 13 -5.67 13.67 -5.47
CA THR A 13 -4.77 13.26 -6.58
C THR A 13 -3.43 14.01 -6.54
N SER A 14 -3.42 15.26 -6.08
CA SER A 14 -2.17 16.03 -5.92
C SER A 14 -1.26 15.42 -4.86
N GLU A 15 -1.82 15.02 -3.72
CA GLU A 15 -1.07 14.32 -2.65
C GLU A 15 -0.55 12.97 -3.15
N TRP A 16 -1.37 12.23 -3.88
CA TRP A 16 -0.99 10.95 -4.49
C TRP A 16 0.25 11.10 -5.35
N ASN A 17 0.23 12.05 -6.29
CA ASN A 17 1.37 12.31 -7.16
C ASN A 17 2.59 12.79 -6.35
N ALA A 18 2.40 13.68 -5.38
CA ALA A 18 3.48 14.20 -4.55
C ALA A 18 4.19 13.10 -3.76
N VAL A 19 3.44 12.17 -3.16
CA VAL A 19 4.02 11.04 -2.42
C VAL A 19 4.77 10.10 -3.37
N LEU A 20 4.20 9.76 -4.52
CA LEU A 20 4.87 8.90 -5.50
C LEU A 20 6.19 9.50 -6.03
N LEU A 21 6.23 10.81 -6.23
CA LEU A 21 7.42 11.54 -6.64
C LEU A 21 8.47 11.57 -5.52
N ARG A 22 8.07 12.00 -4.31
CA ARG A 22 8.95 12.16 -3.16
C ARG A 22 9.55 10.84 -2.67
N GLU A 23 8.75 9.78 -2.66
CA GLU A 23 9.11 8.48 -2.11
C GLU A 23 9.48 7.46 -3.21
N SER A 24 9.71 7.93 -4.45
CA SER A 24 10.09 7.10 -5.60
C SER A 24 11.29 6.18 -5.35
N GLY A 25 12.20 6.54 -4.43
CA GLY A 25 13.34 5.71 -4.04
C GLY A 25 13.04 4.57 -3.07
N LYS A 26 11.84 4.53 -2.47
CA LYS A 26 11.43 3.54 -1.47
C LYS A 26 10.36 2.59 -2.01
N LEU A 27 10.09 1.52 -1.25
CA LEU A 27 8.93 0.68 -1.48
C LEU A 27 7.70 1.41 -0.91
N ILE A 28 6.68 1.60 -1.75
CA ILE A 28 5.39 2.18 -1.36
C ILE A 28 4.34 1.07 -1.43
N VAL A 29 3.61 0.85 -0.35
CA VAL A 29 2.51 -0.10 -0.25
C VAL A 29 1.22 0.69 -0.17
N VAL A 30 0.42 0.63 -1.23
CA VAL A 30 -0.86 1.34 -1.32
C VAL A 30 -1.98 0.42 -0.86
N HIS A 31 -2.63 0.75 0.24
CA HIS A 31 -3.83 0.10 0.77
C HIS A 31 -5.07 0.82 0.27
N PHE A 32 -5.75 0.23 -0.70
CA PHE A 32 -7.08 0.65 -1.14
C PHE A 32 -8.12 0.09 -0.18
N THR A 33 -8.84 0.99 0.48
CA THR A 33 -9.89 0.69 1.46
C THR A 33 -11.16 1.46 1.14
N ALA A 34 -12.23 1.15 1.86
CA ALA A 34 -13.42 2.01 1.92
C ALA A 34 -13.96 2.04 3.35
N SER A 35 -14.60 3.14 3.72
CA SER A 35 -15.20 3.33 5.04
C SER A 35 -16.31 2.32 5.36
N TRP A 36 -17.01 1.79 4.35
CA TRP A 36 -18.06 0.77 4.49
C TRP A 36 -17.53 -0.67 4.50
N CYS A 37 -16.23 -0.88 4.26
CA CYS A 37 -15.64 -2.21 4.20
C CYS A 37 -15.41 -2.76 5.62
N GLY A 38 -16.32 -3.61 6.10
CA GLY A 38 -16.21 -4.28 7.41
C GLY A 38 -14.87 -4.98 7.68
N PRO A 39 -14.31 -5.75 6.72
CA PRO A 39 -13.01 -6.41 6.84
C PRO A 39 -11.82 -5.47 7.08
N ARG A 40 -11.94 -4.16 6.78
CA ARG A 40 -10.90 -3.15 7.06
C ARG A 40 -10.43 -3.22 8.51
N ARG A 41 -11.35 -3.39 9.46
CA ARG A 41 -11.04 -3.41 10.90
C ARG A 41 -10.07 -4.53 11.29
N LEU A 42 -10.01 -5.62 10.52
CA LEU A 42 -9.12 -6.74 10.78
C LEU A 42 -7.71 -6.50 10.24
N ILE A 43 -7.56 -5.77 9.13
CA ILE A 43 -6.26 -5.57 8.47
C ILE A 43 -5.59 -4.26 8.85
N ALA A 44 -6.36 -3.20 9.16
CA ALA A 44 -5.83 -1.90 9.57
C ALA A 44 -4.81 -1.97 10.73
N PRO A 45 -5.06 -2.65 11.87
CA PRO A 45 -4.08 -2.73 12.95
C PRO A 45 -2.81 -3.49 12.52
N TYR A 46 -2.94 -4.44 11.59
CA TYR A 46 -1.80 -5.17 11.05
C TYR A 46 -0.96 -4.30 10.11
N VAL A 47 -1.59 -3.49 9.26
CA VAL A 47 -0.89 -2.50 8.41
C VAL A 47 -0.14 -1.48 9.27
N SER A 48 -0.75 -0.97 10.34
CA SER A 48 -0.07 -0.06 11.27
C SER A 48 1.12 -0.73 11.98
N GLN A 49 1.03 -2.01 12.30
CA GLN A 49 2.17 -2.77 12.84
C GLN A 49 3.28 -2.94 11.80
N LEU A 50 2.94 -3.28 10.56
CA LEU A 50 3.92 -3.39 9.47
C LEU A 50 4.62 -2.06 9.23
N ALA A 51 3.88 -0.95 9.22
CA ALA A 51 4.45 0.37 9.04
C ALA A 51 5.39 0.80 10.18
N LYS A 52 5.13 0.35 11.42
CA LYS A 52 6.07 0.51 12.55
C LYS A 52 7.31 -0.37 12.41
N ASN A 53 7.15 -1.62 11.97
CA ASN A 53 8.25 -2.58 11.83
C ASN A 53 9.13 -2.30 10.61
N HIS A 54 8.59 -1.61 9.60
CA HIS A 54 9.27 -1.29 8.34
C HIS A 54 9.28 0.22 8.06
N PRO A 55 10.04 1.02 8.82
CA PRO A 55 10.11 2.48 8.64
C PRO A 55 10.69 2.90 7.27
N SER A 56 11.41 2.00 6.59
CA SER A 56 11.92 2.19 5.24
C SER A 56 10.86 2.02 4.14
N VAL A 57 9.68 1.51 4.50
CA VAL A 57 8.54 1.27 3.60
C VAL A 57 7.47 2.31 3.88
N ILE A 58 6.92 2.89 2.81
CA ILE A 58 5.86 3.88 2.91
C ILE A 58 4.53 3.16 2.75
N PHE A 59 3.65 3.29 3.74
CA PHE A 59 2.30 2.77 3.65
C PHE A 59 1.36 3.90 3.29
N LEU A 60 0.63 3.78 2.19
CA LEU A 60 -0.29 4.80 1.70
C LEU A 60 -1.71 4.24 1.77
N GLU A 61 -2.58 4.81 2.58
CA GLU A 61 -4.00 4.46 2.62
C GLU A 61 -4.77 5.35 1.64
N VAL A 62 -5.60 4.74 0.79
CA VAL A 62 -6.47 5.43 -0.17
C VAL A 62 -7.89 4.92 0.00
N ASP A 63 -8.80 5.82 0.35
CA ASP A 63 -10.23 5.52 0.31
C ASP A 63 -10.70 5.60 -1.16
N VAL A 64 -11.27 4.50 -1.67
CA VAL A 64 -11.74 4.47 -3.06
C VAL A 64 -12.94 5.37 -3.30
N ASP A 65 -13.72 5.71 -2.26
CA ASP A 65 -14.83 6.66 -2.37
C ASP A 65 -14.32 8.10 -2.44
N GLU A 66 -13.21 8.42 -1.79
CA GLU A 66 -12.56 9.73 -1.88
C GLU A 66 -11.79 9.90 -3.20
N LEU A 67 -11.00 8.88 -3.61
CA LEU A 67 -10.18 8.92 -4.83
C LEU A 67 -10.68 7.95 -5.90
N LYS A 68 -11.96 8.04 -6.26
CA LYS A 68 -12.60 7.20 -7.30
C LYS A 68 -11.81 7.13 -8.61
N ARG A 69 -11.26 8.26 -9.06
CA ARG A 69 -10.44 8.32 -10.29
C ARG A 69 -9.15 7.52 -10.19
N VAL A 70 -8.50 7.54 -9.02
CA VAL A 70 -7.29 6.74 -8.79
C VAL A 70 -7.68 5.27 -8.69
N ALA A 71 -8.69 4.92 -7.91
CA ALA A 71 -9.18 3.54 -7.81
C ALA A 71 -9.52 2.95 -9.20
N PHE A 72 -10.22 3.72 -10.04
CA PHE A 72 -10.55 3.32 -11.40
C PHE A 72 -9.31 3.15 -12.28
N LYS A 73 -8.39 4.12 -12.29
CA LYS A 73 -7.14 4.06 -13.08
C LYS A 73 -6.24 2.89 -12.64
N TRP A 74 -6.38 2.45 -11.40
CA TRP A 74 -5.60 1.37 -10.82
C TRP A 74 -6.31 0.02 -10.85
N ASP A 75 -7.49 -0.05 -11.47
CA ASP A 75 -8.27 -1.26 -11.69
C ASP A 75 -8.59 -1.98 -10.35
N ILE A 76 -9.09 -1.20 -9.39
CA ILE A 76 -9.48 -1.69 -8.07
C ILE A 76 -10.92 -2.21 -8.13
N GLU A 77 -11.05 -3.53 -8.17
CA GLU A 77 -12.35 -4.22 -8.28
C GLU A 77 -12.85 -4.79 -6.96
N ALA A 78 -11.94 -5.00 -6.00
CA ALA A 78 -12.24 -5.62 -4.71
C ALA A 78 -11.49 -4.91 -3.58
N LEU A 79 -12.08 -4.94 -2.39
CA LEU A 79 -11.51 -4.30 -1.20
C LEU A 79 -11.42 -5.29 -0.03
N PRO A 80 -10.37 -5.20 0.80
CA PRO A 80 -9.20 -4.34 0.62
C PRO A 80 -8.28 -4.85 -0.49
N THR A 81 -7.59 -3.95 -1.20
CA THR A 81 -6.55 -4.31 -2.18
C THR A 81 -5.26 -3.58 -1.85
N PHE A 82 -4.14 -4.29 -1.91
CA PHE A 82 -2.80 -3.79 -1.66
C PHE A 82 -2.00 -3.78 -2.95
N ILE A 83 -1.42 -2.65 -3.30
CA ILE A 83 -0.56 -2.51 -4.47
C ILE A 83 0.83 -2.07 -4.03
N PHE A 84 1.83 -2.82 -4.50
CA PHE A 84 3.23 -2.58 -4.20
C PHE A 84 3.86 -1.77 -5.33
N LEU A 85 4.53 -0.68 -4.97
CA LEU A 85 5.15 0.26 -5.88
C LEU A 85 6.63 0.42 -5.55
N LYS A 86 7.48 0.28 -6.55
CA LYS A 86 8.92 0.51 -6.43
C LYS A 86 9.36 1.34 -7.63
N ARG A 87 10.04 2.47 -7.39
CA ARG A 87 10.46 3.40 -8.46
C ARG A 87 9.31 3.87 -9.35
N GLY A 88 8.13 4.09 -8.75
CA GLY A 88 6.92 4.52 -9.45
C GLY A 88 6.25 3.45 -10.33
N GLN A 89 6.76 2.21 -10.34
CA GLN A 89 6.18 1.11 -11.11
C GLN A 89 5.46 0.10 -10.21
N LYS A 90 4.37 -0.49 -10.73
CA LYS A 90 3.61 -1.56 -10.06
C LYS A 90 4.46 -2.83 -10.02
N SER A 91 4.85 -3.27 -8.83
CA SER A 91 5.59 -4.52 -8.64
C SER A 91 4.67 -5.70 -8.38
N HIS A 92 3.62 -5.52 -7.57
CA HIS A 92 2.72 -6.61 -7.19
C HIS A 92 1.36 -6.09 -6.72
N ARG A 93 0.34 -6.94 -6.76
CA ARG A 93 -1.03 -6.68 -6.26
C ARG A 93 -1.46 -7.87 -5.40
N ILE A 94 -1.99 -7.58 -4.21
CA ILE A 94 -2.61 -8.56 -3.31
C ILE A 94 -4.04 -8.10 -3.06
N VAL A 95 -5.01 -8.98 -3.28
CA VAL A 95 -6.43 -8.69 -3.03
C VAL A 95 -6.87 -9.44 -1.77
N GLY A 96 -7.63 -8.77 -0.91
CA GLY A 96 -8.13 -9.30 0.35
C GLY A 96 -7.22 -9.04 1.53
N THR A 97 -7.39 -9.82 2.60
CA THR A 97 -6.77 -9.61 3.92
C THR A 97 -5.70 -10.65 4.24
N ASP A 98 -4.97 -11.15 3.24
CA ASP A 98 -3.90 -12.14 3.47
C ASP A 98 -2.66 -11.48 4.08
N ARG A 99 -2.56 -11.59 5.41
CA ARG A 99 -1.47 -11.03 6.21
C ARG A 99 -0.11 -11.66 5.87
N ALA A 100 -0.09 -12.97 5.63
CA ALA A 100 1.15 -13.70 5.38
C ALA A 100 1.73 -13.33 4.01
N ALA A 101 0.87 -13.24 2.99
CA ALA A 101 1.28 -12.77 1.66
C ALA A 101 1.80 -11.33 1.70
N LEU A 102 1.13 -10.45 2.44
CA LEU A 102 1.54 -9.05 2.63
C LEU A 102 2.95 -8.94 3.21
N LEU A 103 3.20 -9.59 4.36
CA LEU A 103 4.51 -9.57 5.01
C LEU A 103 5.58 -10.16 4.10
N ARG A 104 5.32 -11.32 3.51
CA ARG A 104 6.27 -11.99 2.62
C ARG A 104 6.68 -11.07 1.46
N LYS A 105 5.72 -10.38 0.84
CA LYS A 105 6.02 -9.48 -0.29
C LYS A 105 6.75 -8.22 0.14
N ILE A 106 6.45 -7.67 1.31
CA ILE A 106 7.22 -6.55 1.88
C ILE A 106 8.68 -6.96 2.07
N GLU A 107 8.92 -8.13 2.68
CA GLU A 107 10.26 -8.66 2.93
C GLU A 107 11.05 -8.94 1.63
N GLU A 108 10.36 -9.45 0.60
CA GLU A 108 10.94 -9.70 -0.71
C GLU A 108 11.30 -8.39 -1.44
N LEU A 109 10.42 -7.39 -1.39
CA LEU A 109 10.58 -6.15 -2.15
C LEU A 109 11.43 -5.09 -1.43
N LYS A 110 11.56 -5.14 -0.09
CA LYS A 110 12.41 -4.22 0.69
C LYS A 110 13.90 -4.45 0.43
N THR A 111 14.29 -5.68 0.10
CA THR A 111 15.69 -6.02 -0.16
C THR A 111 16.07 -5.48 -1.54
N PRO A 112 17.20 -4.76 -1.68
CA PRO A 112 17.72 -4.40 -2.99
C PRO A 112 18.20 -5.69 -3.66
N ALA A 113 17.34 -6.24 -4.52
CA ALA A 113 17.60 -7.32 -5.49
C ALA A 113 18.93 -8.08 -5.31
N ALA A 114 18.89 -9.14 -4.52
CA ALA A 114 19.69 -10.33 -4.77
C ALA A 114 18.72 -11.53 -4.70
N ALA A 115 18.66 -12.31 -5.80
CA ALA A 115 17.81 -13.49 -6.06
C ALA A 115 16.33 -13.21 -6.43
N ALA A 116 15.89 -13.38 -7.68
CA ALA A 116 15.44 -14.62 -8.35
C ALA A 116 14.05 -15.10 -7.83
N SER A 117 13.06 -15.51 -8.64
CA SER A 117 13.18 -16.40 -9.79
C SER A 117 12.08 -16.18 -10.84
N THR A 118 12.52 -16.19 -12.09
CA THR A 118 11.85 -16.82 -13.23
C THR A 118 11.70 -18.32 -12.95
N ALA A 119 10.49 -18.84 -13.03
CA ALA A 119 10.18 -20.24 -13.32
C ALA A 119 8.77 -20.31 -13.91
#